data_AF-U6KZK1-F1
#
_entry.id   AF-U6KZK1-F1
#
_cell.length_a   1.000
_cell.length_b   1.000
_cell.length_c   1.000
_cell.angle_alpha   90.00
_cell.angle_beta   90.00
_cell.angle_gamma   90.00
#
_symmetry.space_group_name_H-M   'P 1'
#
loop_
_entity.id
_entity.type
_entity.pdbx_description
1 polymer ?
#
loop_
_entity_poly.entity_id
_entity_poly.type
_entity_poly.pdbx_seq_one_letter_code
_entity_poly.pdbx_strand_id
1 'polypeptide(L)'
;MEEGSLLGCAWRLKLQRLFGLLAAHFSRWFDLKGQATLCDLLLDLVVKNLESGLLEKTYSASGGILANQETRNLCLVVQRLSLSPAAGSSSRLQQQEAAAAAAASRCSFFDDFEDEEETLEGVEINYPEPVRSKFCRLFEIGELLSLPSLNEVSELLGEIEGGRSLLTLEEIKTVLRLRVDFGEKEIEETLRSVKAAAT
;
A
#
# COMPACT_ATOMS: atom_id res chain seq x y z
N MET A 1 -3.38 16.04 20.71
CA MET A 1 -3.19 14.73 20.07
C MET A 1 -3.97 14.80 18.78
N GLU A 2 -3.30 14.84 17.64
CA GLU A 2 -4.00 14.68 16.37
C GLU A 2 -4.41 13.22 16.27
N GLU A 3 -5.72 12.96 16.28
CA GLU A 3 -6.21 11.68 15.78
C GLU A 3 -5.66 11.52 14.37
N GLY A 4 -4.98 10.40 14.09
CA GLY A 4 -4.40 10.05 12.80
C GLY A 4 -5.49 9.83 11.76
N SER A 5 -6.19 10.89 11.42
CA SER A 5 -7.27 10.91 10.48
C SER A 5 -6.69 11.02 9.09
N LEU A 6 -6.69 9.90 8.37
CA LEU A 6 -6.62 9.88 6.92
C LEU A 6 -7.98 10.27 6.30
N LEU A 7 -8.82 11.07 6.99
CA LEU A 7 -10.10 11.54 6.45
C LEU A 7 -9.83 12.47 5.27
N GLY A 8 -9.93 11.88 4.09
CA GLY A 8 -9.89 12.58 2.81
C GLY A 8 -9.30 11.66 1.76
N CYS A 9 -10.14 11.19 0.83
CA CYS A 9 -9.73 10.54 -0.41
C CYS A 9 -8.67 11.33 -1.22
N ALA A 10 -8.40 12.58 -0.84
CA ALA A 10 -7.40 13.46 -1.42
C ALA A 10 -5.98 12.86 -1.46
N TRP A 11 -5.53 12.13 -0.43
CA TRP A 11 -4.18 11.55 -0.47
C TRP A 11 -4.09 10.40 -1.48
N ARG A 12 -5.15 9.59 -1.62
CA ARG A 12 -5.24 8.52 -2.61
C ARG A 12 -5.18 9.08 -4.03
N LEU A 13 -5.97 10.12 -4.31
CA LEU A 13 -5.96 10.82 -5.59
C LEU A 13 -4.60 11.46 -5.88
N LYS A 14 -3.97 12.10 -4.89
CA LYS A 14 -2.61 12.67 -5.02
C LYS A 14 -1.58 11.59 -5.35
N LEU A 15 -1.66 10.43 -4.69
CA LEU A 15 -0.73 9.33 -4.90
C LEU A 15 -0.95 8.67 -6.26
N GLN A 16 -2.20 8.46 -6.69
CA GLN A 16 -2.55 8.01 -8.04
C GLN A 16 -2.02 8.96 -9.11
N ARG A 17 -2.23 10.26 -8.94
CA ARG A 17 -1.71 11.30 -9.83
C ARG A 17 -0.18 11.26 -9.89
N LEU A 18 0.49 11.10 -8.75
CA LEU A 18 1.95 10.96 -8.68
C LEU A 18 2.42 9.75 -9.48
N PHE A 19 1.80 8.58 -9.29
CA PHE A 19 2.11 7.38 -10.07
C PHE A 19 1.91 7.60 -11.57
N GLY A 20 0.83 8.27 -11.97
CA GLY A 20 0.57 8.55 -13.39
C GLY A 20 1.57 9.51 -14.02
N LEU A 21 1.93 10.59 -13.31
CA LEU A 21 2.96 11.53 -13.77
C LEU A 21 4.32 10.84 -13.94
N LEU A 22 4.69 10.00 -12.97
CA LEU A 22 5.96 9.26 -13.01
C LEU A 22 5.95 8.21 -14.12
N ALA A 23 4.85 7.48 -14.32
CA ALA A 23 4.74 6.49 -15.39
C ALA A 23 4.80 7.14 -16.78
N ALA A 24 4.12 8.28 -16.98
CA ALA A 24 4.21 9.05 -18.22
C ALA A 24 5.63 9.55 -18.48
N HIS A 25 6.31 10.05 -17.43
CA HIS A 25 7.71 10.45 -17.53
C HIS A 25 8.62 9.28 -17.88
N PHE A 26 8.49 8.15 -17.17
CA PHE A 26 9.32 6.97 -17.40
C PHE A 26 9.12 6.39 -18.81
N SER A 27 7.88 6.37 -19.30
CA SER A 27 7.54 5.89 -20.64
C SER A 27 8.20 6.68 -21.76
N ARG A 28 8.51 7.95 -21.52
CA ARG A 28 9.15 8.83 -22.51
C ARG A 28 10.67 8.67 -22.58
N TRP A 29 11.30 8.27 -21.47
CA TRP A 29 12.76 8.33 -21.32
C TRP A 29 13.43 6.96 -21.14
N PHE A 30 12.68 5.92 -20.77
CA PHE A 30 13.22 4.61 -20.43
C PHE A 30 12.57 3.50 -21.26
N ASP A 31 13.33 2.44 -21.51
CA ASP A 31 12.83 1.20 -22.08
C ASP A 31 11.93 0.44 -21.09
N LEU A 32 11.25 -0.61 -21.53
CA LEU A 32 10.33 -1.39 -20.69
C LEU A 32 11.02 -1.92 -19.42
N LYS A 33 12.29 -2.32 -19.51
CA LYS A 33 13.05 -2.81 -18.36
C LYS A 33 13.37 -1.69 -17.37
N GLY A 34 13.78 -0.52 -17.86
CA GLY A 34 14.00 0.66 -17.03
C GLY A 34 12.72 1.13 -16.35
N GLN A 35 11.59 1.15 -17.07
CA GLN A 35 10.28 1.50 -16.51
C GLN A 35 9.88 0.57 -15.36
N ALA A 36 9.99 -0.76 -15.56
CA ALA A 36 9.68 -1.73 -14.52
C ALA A 36 10.56 -1.57 -13.27
N THR A 37 11.86 -1.31 -13.48
CA THR A 37 12.80 -1.07 -12.37
C THR A 37 12.43 0.19 -11.58
N LEU A 38 12.09 1.28 -12.27
CA LEU A 38 11.70 2.54 -11.62
C LEU A 38 10.35 2.41 -10.90
N CYS A 39 9.40 1.68 -11.47
CA CYS A 39 8.14 1.37 -10.79
C CYS A 39 8.36 0.55 -9.52
N ASP A 40 9.25 -0.46 -9.57
CA ASP A 40 9.59 -1.26 -8.39
C ASP A 40 10.21 -0.41 -7.26
N LEU A 41 11.17 0.46 -7.61
CA LEU A 41 11.81 1.39 -6.65
C LEU A 41 10.81 2.37 -6.04
N LEU A 42 9.89 2.90 -6.87
CA LEU A 42 8.86 3.81 -6.40
C LEU A 42 7.89 3.13 -5.44
N LEU A 43 7.48 1.89 -5.76
CA LEU A 43 6.62 1.10 -4.87
C LEU A 43 7.30 0.77 -3.56
N ASP A 44 8.58 0.38 -3.58
CA ASP A 44 9.36 0.17 -2.36
C ASP A 44 9.44 1.43 -1.51
N LEU A 45 9.65 2.59 -2.13
CA LEU A 45 9.70 3.86 -1.42
C LEU A 45 8.35 4.19 -0.77
N VAL A 46 7.24 4.02 -1.50
CA VAL A 46 5.89 4.29 -0.98
C VAL A 46 5.57 3.34 0.16
N VAL A 47 5.80 2.03 0.00
CA VAL A 47 5.55 1.03 1.04
C VAL A 47 6.35 1.31 2.31
N LYS A 48 7.65 1.61 2.18
CA LYS A 48 8.50 1.94 3.33
C LYS A 48 8.04 3.20 4.06
N ASN A 49 7.68 4.25 3.34
CA ASN A 49 7.20 5.49 3.97
C ASN A 49 5.85 5.29 4.67
N LEU A 50 4.98 4.44 4.12
CA LEU A 50 3.73 4.09 4.78
C LEU A 50 3.98 3.27 6.04
N GLU A 51 4.91 2.32 6.00
CA GLU A 51 5.30 1.54 7.18
C GLU A 51 5.79 2.46 8.30
N SER A 52 6.76 3.34 8.02
CA SER A 52 7.23 4.34 8.99
C SER A 52 6.10 5.24 9.48
N GLY A 53 5.27 5.75 8.58
CA GLY A 53 4.15 6.63 8.94
C GLY A 53 3.06 5.95 9.77
N LEU A 54 2.91 4.62 9.66
CA LEU A 54 2.06 3.84 10.55
C LEU A 54 2.70 3.69 11.93
N LEU A 55 4.02 3.45 11.99
CA LEU A 55 4.73 3.20 13.24
C LEU A 55 4.98 4.45 14.11
N GLU A 56 4.85 5.66 13.54
CA GLU A 56 5.04 6.93 14.25
C GLU A 56 3.77 7.45 14.96
N LYS A 57 2.62 6.79 14.75
CA LYS A 57 1.31 7.26 15.23
C LYS A 57 0.75 6.37 16.33
N THR A 58 -0.23 6.89 17.06
CA THR A 58 -1.07 6.12 17.97
C THR A 58 -2.48 5.96 17.40
N TYR A 59 -3.14 4.85 17.75
CA TYR A 59 -4.40 4.43 17.17
C TYR A 59 -5.40 4.08 18.27
N SER A 60 -6.64 4.54 18.10
CA SER A 60 -7.80 3.89 18.71
C SER A 60 -8.18 2.63 17.92
N ALA A 61 -9.06 1.79 18.46
CA ALA A 61 -9.59 0.63 17.74
C ALA A 61 -10.18 1.02 16.35
N SER A 62 -11.00 2.06 16.29
CA SER A 62 -11.56 2.55 15.02
C SER A 62 -10.51 3.17 14.10
N GLY A 63 -9.52 3.87 14.66
CA GLY A 63 -8.41 4.43 13.89
C GLY A 63 -7.54 3.35 13.24
N GLY A 64 -7.29 2.24 13.95
CA GLY A 64 -6.56 1.10 13.42
C GLY A 64 -7.30 0.38 12.29
N ILE A 65 -8.61 0.19 12.41
CA ILE A 65 -9.47 -0.35 11.34
C ILE A 65 -9.41 0.54 10.10
N LEU A 66 -9.54 1.86 10.27
CA LEU A 66 -9.46 2.81 9.16
C LEU A 66 -8.09 2.77 8.47
N ALA A 67 -7.00 2.77 9.24
CA ALA A 67 -5.65 2.71 8.71
C ALA A 67 -5.41 1.42 7.90
N ASN A 68 -5.93 0.30 8.39
CA ASN A 68 -5.86 -0.98 7.71
C ASN A 68 -6.65 -0.97 6.39
N GLN A 69 -7.87 -0.45 6.40
CA GLN A 69 -8.70 -0.30 5.20
C GLN A 69 -8.03 0.59 4.15
N GLU A 70 -7.43 1.70 4.56
CA GLU A 70 -6.73 2.62 3.67
C GLU A 70 -5.47 1.99 3.05
N THR A 71 -4.71 1.20 3.81
CA THR A 71 -3.57 0.40 3.31
C THR A 71 -4.01 -0.60 2.22
N ARG A 72 -5.11 -1.33 2.46
CA ARG A 72 -5.68 -2.26 1.48
C ARG A 72 -6.19 -1.55 0.23
N ASN A 73 -6.88 -0.43 0.40
CA ASN A 73 -7.34 0.40 -0.71
C ASN A 73 -6.17 0.87 -1.58
N LEU A 74 -5.04 1.25 -0.98
CA LEU A 74 -3.87 1.63 -1.74
C LEU A 74 -3.30 0.47 -2.56
N CYS A 75 -3.17 -0.72 -1.97
CA CYS A 75 -2.70 -1.88 -2.73
C CYS A 75 -3.60 -2.14 -3.94
N LEU A 76 -4.92 -2.05 -3.77
CA LEU A 76 -5.88 -2.22 -4.88
C LEU A 76 -5.71 -1.14 -5.95
N VAL A 77 -5.48 0.11 -5.54
CA VAL A 77 -5.20 1.21 -6.45
C VAL A 77 -3.95 0.93 -7.28
N VAL A 78 -2.83 0.59 -6.65
CA VAL A 78 -1.58 0.28 -7.36
C VAL A 78 -1.76 -0.94 -8.26
N GLN A 79 -2.47 -1.97 -7.80
CA GLN A 79 -2.76 -3.16 -8.59
C GLN A 79 -3.58 -2.84 -9.84
N ARG A 80 -4.55 -1.92 -9.76
CA ARG A 80 -5.32 -1.46 -10.93
C ARG A 80 -4.47 -0.67 -11.91
N LEU A 81 -3.49 0.09 -11.42
CA LEU A 81 -2.54 0.81 -12.28
C LEU A 81 -1.53 -0.14 -12.92
N SER A 82 -1.19 -1.27 -12.28
CA SER A 82 -0.19 -2.20 -12.82
C SER A 82 -0.69 -2.95 -14.05
N LEU A 83 0.14 -2.99 -15.09
CA LEU A 83 -0.06 -3.83 -16.26
C LEU A 83 0.00 -5.32 -15.86
N SER A 84 -1.16 -5.92 -15.55
CA SER A 84 -1.21 -7.35 -15.27
C SER A 84 -0.95 -8.16 -16.55
N PRO A 85 -0.04 -9.16 -16.54
CA PRO A 85 0.16 -10.08 -17.67
C PRO A 85 -1.05 -11.01 -17.94
N ALA A 86 -2.09 -10.99 -17.10
CA ALA A 86 -3.28 -11.81 -17.26
C ALA A 86 -4.27 -11.32 -18.34
N ALA A 87 -4.07 -10.11 -18.90
CA ALA A 87 -4.90 -9.58 -19.98
C ALA A 87 -4.27 -9.87 -21.35
N GLY A 88 -4.66 -11.03 -21.91
CA GLY A 88 -4.63 -11.41 -23.33
C GLY A 88 -3.83 -10.54 -24.29
N SER A 89 -2.65 -11.05 -24.64
CA SER A 89 -1.90 -10.73 -25.85
C SER A 89 -2.77 -10.83 -27.11
N SER A 90 -2.90 -9.74 -27.87
CA SER A 90 -2.82 -9.75 -29.36
C SER A 90 -3.16 -8.40 -30.04
N SER A 91 -3.74 -7.41 -29.36
CA SER A 91 -4.07 -6.10 -29.98
C SER A 91 -3.27 -4.89 -29.47
N ARG A 92 -2.48 -5.04 -28.39
CA ARG A 92 -1.95 -3.91 -27.61
C ARG A 92 -0.72 -3.20 -28.17
N LEU A 93 0.09 -3.84 -29.02
CA LEU A 93 1.30 -3.21 -29.55
C LEU A 93 1.00 -2.05 -30.52
N GLN A 94 -0.14 -2.07 -31.23
CA GLN A 94 -0.58 -0.95 -32.07
C GLN A 94 -1.22 0.20 -31.28
N GLN A 95 -1.72 -0.07 -30.07
CA GLN A 95 -2.31 0.96 -29.19
C GLN A 95 -1.25 1.72 -28.39
N GLN A 96 -0.08 1.10 -28.17
CA GLN A 96 1.02 1.65 -27.38
C GLN A 96 1.77 2.80 -28.10
N GLU A 97 1.88 2.76 -29.44
CA GLU A 97 2.40 3.90 -30.23
C GLU A 97 1.42 5.09 -30.28
N ALA A 98 0.11 4.82 -30.29
CA ALA A 98 -0.92 5.86 -30.30
C ALA A 98 -1.06 6.55 -28.93
N ALA A 99 -0.96 5.81 -27.83
CA ALA A 99 -1.06 6.36 -26.47
C ALA A 99 0.16 7.23 -26.10
N ALA A 100 1.37 6.84 -26.51
CA ALA A 100 2.58 7.64 -26.30
C ALA A 100 2.52 8.98 -27.06
N ALA A 101 1.93 9.00 -28.26
CA ALA A 101 1.72 10.22 -29.04
C ALA A 101 0.61 11.12 -28.43
N ALA A 102 -0.47 10.53 -27.91
CA ALA A 102 -1.55 11.28 -27.26
C ALA A 102 -1.11 11.91 -25.92
N ALA A 103 -0.30 11.20 -25.14
CA ALA A 103 0.27 11.71 -23.88
C ALA A 103 1.25 12.89 -24.11
N ALA A 104 1.93 12.94 -25.25
CA ALA A 104 2.84 14.02 -25.59
C ALA A 104 2.14 15.36 -25.88
N SER A 105 0.83 15.35 -26.19
CA SER A 105 0.09 16.55 -26.60
C SER A 105 -0.68 17.26 -25.47
N ARG A 106 -0.69 16.72 -24.23
CA ARG A 106 -1.49 17.26 -23.11
C ARG A 106 -0.67 17.84 -21.95
N CYS A 107 0.57 18.28 -22.19
CA CYS A 107 1.34 19.05 -21.20
C CYS A 107 0.93 20.54 -21.16
N SER A 108 -0.35 20.83 -20.92
CA SER A 108 -0.82 22.10 -20.35
C SER A 108 -0.90 21.91 -18.83
N PHE A 109 0.27 21.96 -18.20
CA PHE A 109 0.59 21.28 -16.94
C PHE A 109 0.15 22.00 -15.64
N PHE A 110 -0.57 23.14 -15.66
CA PHE A 110 -0.86 23.85 -14.39
C PHE A 110 -2.19 24.61 -14.20
N ASP A 111 -3.08 24.80 -15.19
CA ASP A 111 -4.17 25.80 -15.01
C ASP A 111 -5.58 25.28 -14.64
N ASP A 112 -5.88 23.98 -14.72
CA ASP A 112 -7.24 23.46 -14.43
C ASP A 112 -7.22 22.38 -13.33
N PHE A 113 -6.88 22.76 -12.10
CA PHE A 113 -6.83 21.83 -10.96
C PHE A 113 -8.06 21.90 -10.04
N GLU A 114 -9.22 22.33 -10.53
CA GLU A 114 -10.46 22.35 -9.75
C GLU A 114 -11.51 21.29 -10.11
N ASP A 115 -11.47 20.67 -11.30
CA ASP A 115 -12.55 19.74 -11.68
C ASP A 115 -12.12 18.27 -11.79
N GLU A 116 -12.67 17.51 -10.83
CA GLU A 116 -13.39 16.24 -11.02
C GLU A 116 -12.65 14.96 -11.47
N GLU A 117 -13.23 13.84 -11.03
CA GLU A 117 -12.84 12.43 -11.10
C GLU A 117 -12.43 11.88 -12.48
N GLU A 118 -12.48 12.69 -13.53
CA GLU A 118 -12.50 12.26 -14.93
C GLU A 118 -11.11 12.12 -15.58
N THR A 119 -10.02 12.46 -14.89
CA THR A 119 -8.66 12.45 -15.45
C THR A 119 -7.88 11.13 -15.27
N LEU A 120 -8.51 10.09 -14.73
CA LEU A 120 -7.81 8.86 -14.30
C LEU A 120 -8.04 7.63 -15.21
N GLU A 121 -8.90 7.70 -16.21
CA GLU A 121 -9.02 6.63 -17.21
C GLU A 121 -7.79 6.64 -18.14
N GLY A 122 -6.92 5.63 -17.99
CA GLY A 122 -5.80 5.40 -18.91
C GLY A 122 -4.40 5.50 -18.30
N VAL A 123 -4.27 5.71 -16.99
CA VAL A 123 -2.96 5.62 -16.32
C VAL A 123 -2.59 4.16 -16.09
N GLU A 124 -1.60 3.68 -16.83
CA GLU A 124 -1.02 2.34 -16.67
C GLU A 124 0.46 2.44 -16.31
N ILE A 125 0.89 1.67 -15.32
CA ILE A 125 2.30 1.55 -14.93
C ILE A 125 2.83 0.18 -15.36
N ASN A 126 4.02 0.15 -15.94
CA ASN A 126 4.68 -1.09 -16.30
C ASN A 126 5.30 -1.74 -15.06
N TYR A 127 4.50 -2.51 -14.34
CA TYR A 127 4.93 -3.29 -13.18
C TYR A 127 4.50 -4.75 -13.35
N PRO A 128 5.40 -5.64 -13.80
CA PRO A 128 5.04 -7.02 -14.16
C PRO A 128 4.88 -7.96 -12.97
N GLU A 129 5.37 -7.56 -11.79
CA GLU A 129 5.35 -8.38 -10.57
C GLU A 129 4.02 -8.24 -9.80
N PRO A 130 3.64 -9.23 -8.97
CA PRO A 130 2.43 -9.14 -8.16
C PRO A 130 2.55 -8.05 -7.08
N VAL A 131 1.79 -6.94 -7.25
CA VAL A 131 1.77 -5.80 -6.30
C VAL A 131 1.52 -6.23 -4.85
N ARG A 132 0.60 -7.19 -4.63
CA ARG A 132 0.23 -7.68 -3.29
C ARG A 132 1.45 -8.11 -2.47
N SER A 133 2.47 -8.70 -3.09
CA SER A 133 3.67 -9.20 -2.41
C SER A 133 4.46 -8.10 -1.69
N LYS A 134 4.47 -6.87 -2.22
CA LYS A 134 5.15 -5.72 -1.61
C LYS A 134 4.40 -5.20 -0.38
N PHE A 135 3.09 -5.46 -0.28
CA PHE A 135 2.23 -4.95 0.79
C PHE A 135 2.03 -5.92 1.96
N CYS A 136 2.54 -7.16 1.88
CA CYS A 136 2.27 -8.18 2.90
C CYS A 136 2.62 -7.73 4.33
N ARG A 137 3.78 -7.11 4.53
CA ARG A 137 4.18 -6.56 5.85
C ARG A 137 3.20 -5.47 6.33
N LEU A 138 2.80 -4.56 5.44
CA LEU A 138 1.83 -3.51 5.77
C LEU A 138 0.45 -4.07 6.12
N PHE A 139 0.02 -5.14 5.44
CA PHE A 139 -1.23 -5.82 5.80
C PHE A 139 -1.14 -6.42 7.19
N GLU A 140 -0.03 -7.07 7.52
CA GLU A 140 0.15 -7.64 8.84
C GLU A 140 0.13 -6.58 9.95
N ILE A 141 0.82 -5.45 9.74
CA ILE A 141 0.74 -4.28 10.64
C ILE A 141 -0.70 -3.78 10.73
N GLY A 142 -1.39 -3.64 9.60
CA GLY A 142 -2.79 -3.23 9.53
C GLY A 142 -3.72 -4.15 10.31
N GLU A 143 -3.56 -5.47 10.17
CA GLU A 143 -4.36 -6.46 10.91
C GLU A 143 -4.16 -6.30 12.42
N LEU A 144 -2.91 -6.24 12.89
CA LEU A 144 -2.57 -6.02 14.30
C LEU A 144 -3.19 -4.74 14.85
N LEU A 145 -3.11 -3.65 14.08
CA LEU A 145 -3.73 -2.37 14.45
C LEU A 145 -5.26 -2.43 14.46
N SER A 146 -5.87 -3.31 13.68
CA SER A 146 -7.34 -3.44 13.59
C SER A 146 -7.94 -4.48 14.54
N LEU A 147 -7.12 -5.17 15.34
CA LEU A 147 -7.60 -6.21 16.24
C LEU A 147 -8.67 -5.68 17.22
N PRO A 148 -9.82 -6.34 17.35
CA PRO A 148 -10.81 -6.03 18.38
C PRO A 148 -10.25 -6.22 19.79
N SER A 149 -9.41 -7.25 19.99
CA SER A 149 -8.83 -7.59 21.27
C SER A 149 -7.45 -8.25 21.16
N LEU A 150 -6.65 -8.20 22.24
CA LEU A 150 -5.35 -8.87 22.31
C LEU A 150 -5.45 -10.41 22.23
N ASN A 151 -6.59 -10.99 22.58
CA ASN A 151 -6.79 -12.45 22.55
C ASN A 151 -6.70 -13.02 21.12
N GLU A 152 -7.00 -12.20 20.11
CA GLU A 152 -6.99 -12.60 18.71
C GLU A 152 -5.58 -12.60 18.09
N VAL A 153 -4.55 -12.11 18.81
CA VAL A 153 -3.17 -12.08 18.32
C VAL A 153 -2.67 -13.49 18.00
N SER A 154 -3.00 -14.50 18.82
CA SER A 154 -2.57 -15.88 18.57
C SER A 154 -3.25 -16.49 17.35
N GLU A 155 -4.52 -16.16 17.11
CA GLU A 155 -5.28 -16.64 15.95
C GLU A 155 -4.72 -16.01 14.68
N LEU A 156 -4.52 -14.69 14.68
CA LEU A 156 -3.91 -13.96 13.56
C LEU A 156 -2.54 -14.53 13.20
N LEU A 157 -1.66 -14.74 14.18
CA LEU A 157 -0.32 -15.28 13.93
C LEU A 157 -0.33 -16.73 13.40
N GLY A 158 -1.39 -17.48 13.69
CA GLY A 158 -1.62 -18.81 13.13
C GLY A 158 -2.16 -18.80 11.69
N GLU A 159 -2.89 -17.76 11.30
CA GLU A 159 -3.58 -17.66 10.01
C GLU A 159 -2.76 -16.96 8.90
N ILE A 160 -1.72 -16.20 9.23
CA ILE A 160 -0.87 -15.53 8.23
C ILE A 160 -0.31 -16.57 7.24
N GLU A 161 -0.70 -16.42 5.96
CA GLU A 161 -0.47 -17.37 4.84
C GLU A 161 0.94 -18.01 4.89
N GLY A 162 1.01 -19.28 5.32
CA GLY A 162 2.27 -20.05 5.41
C GLY A 162 2.81 -20.27 6.82
N GLY A 163 2.10 -19.83 7.86
CA GLY A 163 2.42 -20.09 9.27
C GLY A 163 3.65 -19.35 9.79
N ARG A 164 4.12 -18.32 9.07
CA ARG A 164 5.22 -17.45 9.50
C ARG A 164 4.85 -16.00 9.22
N SER A 165 4.58 -15.28 10.30
CA SER A 165 4.57 -13.82 10.35
C SER A 165 5.82 -13.23 9.69
N LEU A 166 5.65 -12.15 8.93
CA LEU A 166 6.74 -11.36 8.34
C LEU A 166 7.35 -10.38 9.35
N LEU A 167 6.72 -10.25 10.52
CA LEU A 167 7.14 -9.42 11.62
C LEU A 167 7.80 -10.30 12.70
N THR A 168 8.84 -9.76 13.32
CA THR A 168 9.42 -10.35 14.54
C THR A 168 8.48 -10.11 15.73
N LEU A 169 8.63 -10.91 16.80
CA LEU A 169 7.86 -10.68 18.04
C LEU A 169 8.07 -9.27 18.61
N GLU A 170 9.26 -8.69 18.46
CA GLU A 170 9.53 -7.31 18.89
C GLU A 170 8.85 -6.26 18.01
N GLU A 171 8.74 -6.50 16.70
CA GLU A 171 7.96 -5.65 15.80
C GLU A 171 6.46 -5.75 16.13
N ILE A 172 5.93 -6.96 16.33
CA ILE A 172 4.53 -7.17 16.74
C ILE A 172 4.25 -6.43 18.04
N LYS A 173 5.13 -6.54 19.04
CA LYS A 173 5.04 -5.79 20.29
C LYS A 173 5.01 -4.29 20.07
N THR A 174 5.87 -3.80 19.19
CA THR A 174 5.95 -2.38 18.85
C THR A 174 4.65 -1.91 18.22
N VAL A 175 4.07 -2.67 17.28
CA VAL A 175 2.79 -2.35 16.64
C VAL A 175 1.64 -2.36 17.65
N LEU A 176 1.56 -3.36 18.51
CA LEU A 176 0.50 -3.45 19.53
C LEU A 176 0.54 -2.28 20.52
N ARG A 177 1.73 -1.76 20.85
CA ARG A 177 1.87 -0.56 21.70
C ARG A 177 1.33 0.72 21.08
N LEU A 178 1.13 0.75 19.76
CA LEU A 178 0.53 1.90 19.08
C LEU A 178 -0.97 2.00 19.39
N ARG A 179 -1.61 0.92 19.86
CA ARG A 179 -3.02 0.92 20.27
C ARG A 179 -3.19 1.48 21.68
N VAL A 180 -3.88 2.62 21.78
CA VAL A 180 -4.06 3.34 23.05
C VAL A 180 -4.94 2.59 24.05
N ASP A 181 -5.76 1.66 23.55
CA ASP A 181 -6.67 0.83 24.32
C ASP A 181 -6.04 -0.48 24.81
N PHE A 182 -4.81 -0.80 24.41
CA PHE A 182 -4.10 -1.99 24.87
C PHE A 182 -3.12 -1.66 26.00
N GLY A 183 -3.22 -2.41 27.10
CA GLY A 183 -2.33 -2.24 28.25
C GLY A 183 -0.97 -2.90 28.04
N GLU A 184 0.12 -2.23 28.41
CA GLU A 184 1.50 -2.76 28.28
C GLU A 184 1.67 -4.14 28.93
N LYS A 185 1.09 -4.35 30.13
CA LYS A 185 1.15 -5.63 30.82
C LYS A 185 0.41 -6.75 30.07
N GLU A 186 -0.75 -6.43 29.50
CA GLU A 186 -1.57 -7.37 28.75
C GLU A 186 -0.88 -7.78 27.44
N ILE A 187 -0.22 -6.83 26.77
CA ILE A 187 0.62 -7.10 25.59
C ILE A 187 1.74 -8.08 25.95
N GLU A 188 2.48 -7.82 27.03
CA GLU A 188 3.59 -8.68 27.46
C GLU A 188 3.13 -10.10 27.83
N GLU A 189 1.98 -10.23 28.49
CA GLU A 189 1.39 -11.53 28.84
C GLU A 189 0.94 -12.30 27.59
N THR A 190 0.27 -11.62 26.66
CA THR A 190 -0.17 -12.19 25.38
C THR A 190 1.00 -12.72 24.57
N LEU A 191 2.05 -11.90 24.37
CA LEU A 191 3.22 -12.28 23.59
C LEU A 191 4.03 -13.39 24.26
N ARG A 192 4.08 -13.44 25.59
CA ARG A 192 4.69 -14.55 26.32
C ARG A 192 3.95 -15.86 26.08
N SER A 193 2.61 -15.82 26.07
CA SER A 193 1.76 -16.98 25.77
C SER A 193 2.00 -17.48 24.34
N VAL A 194 1.99 -16.57 23.35
CA VAL A 194 2.28 -16.89 21.94
C VAL A 194 3.66 -17.53 21.79
N LYS A 195 4.68 -16.96 22.44
CA LYS A 195 6.05 -17.51 22.40
C LYS A 195 6.14 -18.91 23.00
N ALA A 196 5.40 -19.18 24.08
CA ALA A 196 5.37 -20.48 24.72
C ALA A 196 4.62 -21.54 23.88
N ALA A 197 3.61 -21.14 23.11
CA ALA A 197 2.89 -22.03 22.20
C ALA A 197 3.68 -22.40 20.93
N ALA A 198 4.70 -21.61 20.58
CA ALA A 198 5.56 -21.82 19.42
C ALA A 198 6.81 -22.68 19.68
N THR A 199 7.10 -23.01 20.94
CA THR A 199 8.20 -23.90 21.38
C THR A 199 7.71 -25.28 21.73
#